data_AF-A0A835EP89-F1
#
_entry.id   AF-A0A835EP89-F1
#
_cell.length_a   1.000
_cell.length_b   1.000
_cell.length_c   1.000
_cell.angle_alpha   90.00
_cell.angle_beta   90.00
_cell.angle_gamma   90.00
#
_symmetry.space_group_name_H-M   'P 1'
#
loop_
_entity.id
_entity.type
_entity.pdbx_description
1 polymer ?
#
loop_
_entity_poly.entity_id
_entity_poly.type
_entity_poly.pdbx_seq_one_letter_code
_entity_poly.pdbx_strand_id
1 'polypeptide(L)'
;MAAMTYRSESPNPTNSTSRRLHRPSAMNTTESAMNISLMRRGGADKDDLVVASLQLHLKKAKLHLLRHGEWSIQRPMFIVDGEGNKDGEQMVSSWQNHNVVSARDGNMFWVDFRQGLIFCNVYEEIPVLRYVRLPAMEEVLDRLSCRGSSRDVCVTSDGVVKFVSVDPRCCCGSL
;
A
#
# COMPACT_ATOMS: atom_id res chain seq x y z
N MET A 1 32.89 -5.68 -9.65
CA MET A 1 32.30 -4.52 -10.36
C MET A 1 32.32 -4.89 -11.84
N ALA A 2 31.17 -5.27 -12.42
CA ALA A 2 31.12 -5.74 -13.82
C ALA A 2 30.01 -5.00 -14.55
N ALA A 3 30.40 -4.20 -15.54
CA ALA A 3 29.52 -3.49 -16.44
C ALA A 3 29.10 -4.44 -17.57
N MET A 4 27.79 -4.52 -17.86
CA MET A 4 27.29 -5.17 -19.06
C MET A 4 27.04 -4.12 -20.14
N THR A 5 27.82 -4.20 -21.22
CA THR A 5 27.61 -3.49 -22.48
C THR A 5 26.58 -4.26 -23.33
N TYR A 6 25.50 -3.59 -23.72
CA TYR A 6 24.49 -4.16 -24.62
C TYR A 6 24.90 -3.94 -26.07
N ARG A 7 25.09 -5.02 -26.84
CA ARG A 7 25.36 -5.00 -28.28
C ARG A 7 24.05 -5.29 -29.01
N SER A 8 23.57 -4.38 -29.86
CA SER A 8 22.38 -4.60 -30.68
C SER A 8 22.75 -5.39 -31.93
N GLU A 9 22.20 -6.60 -32.08
CA GLU A 9 22.19 -7.32 -33.35
C GLU A 9 20.82 -7.17 -34.02
N SER A 10 20.83 -6.76 -35.29
CA SER A 10 19.66 -6.59 -36.15
C SER A 10 19.11 -7.95 -36.60
N PRO A 11 17.78 -8.16 -36.65
CA PRO A 11 17.22 -9.46 -37.02
C PRO A 11 17.09 -9.65 -38.54
N ASN A 12 17.58 -10.79 -39.02
CA ASN A 12 17.38 -11.33 -40.36
C ASN A 12 16.03 -12.10 -40.39
N PRO A 13 15.18 -12.02 -41.43
CA PRO A 13 13.85 -12.60 -41.41
C PRO A 13 13.85 -13.98 -42.07
N THR A 14 13.47 -15.04 -41.34
CA THR A 14 12.67 -16.17 -41.84
C THR A 14 12.47 -17.26 -40.77
N ASN A 15 11.27 -17.87 -40.81
CA ASN A 15 10.79 -19.06 -40.11
C ASN A 15 10.24 -18.97 -38.67
N SER A 16 8.93 -18.69 -38.63
CA SER A 16 7.90 -19.68 -38.25
C SER A 16 8.07 -20.44 -36.92
N THR A 17 7.41 -19.96 -35.88
CA THR A 17 6.36 -20.71 -35.16
C THR A 17 5.67 -19.75 -34.19
N SER A 18 4.48 -19.28 -34.57
CA SER A 18 3.65 -18.40 -33.75
C SER A 18 3.07 -19.18 -32.57
N ARG A 19 3.84 -19.36 -31.50
CA ARG A 19 3.24 -19.50 -30.17
C ARG A 19 2.78 -18.11 -29.77
N ARG A 20 1.48 -17.87 -29.82
CA ARG A 20 0.88 -16.69 -29.19
C ARG A 20 1.27 -16.74 -27.71
N LEU A 21 2.31 -16.00 -27.35
CA LEU A 21 2.44 -15.50 -26.00
C LEU A 21 1.15 -14.74 -25.75
N HIS A 22 0.32 -15.26 -24.83
CA HIS A 22 -0.77 -14.48 -24.29
C HIS A 22 -0.13 -13.23 -23.69
N ARG A 23 -0.14 -12.14 -24.46
CA ARG A 23 0.16 -10.81 -23.97
C ARG A 23 -0.83 -10.58 -22.84
N PRO A 24 -0.39 -10.48 -21.57
CA PRO A 24 -1.30 -10.03 -20.53
C PRO A 24 -1.84 -8.70 -21.01
N SER A 25 -3.16 -8.60 -21.09
CA SER A 25 -3.83 -7.34 -21.39
C SER A 25 -3.17 -6.28 -20.52
N ALA A 26 -2.59 -5.26 -21.15
CA ALA A 26 -1.91 -4.18 -20.46
C ALA A 26 -2.83 -3.71 -19.32
N MET A 27 -2.38 -3.92 -18.08
CA MET A 27 -3.04 -3.33 -16.92
C MET A 27 -2.82 -1.83 -17.04
N ASN A 28 -3.75 -1.16 -17.72
CA ASN A 28 -3.85 0.29 -17.75
C ASN A 28 -4.41 0.73 -16.40
N THR A 29 -3.54 0.70 -15.40
CA THR A 29 -3.73 1.39 -14.14
C THR A 29 -2.32 1.70 -13.72
N THR A 30 -1.99 2.97 -13.55
CA THR A 30 -0.75 3.36 -12.87
C THR A 30 -0.82 2.76 -11.47
N GLU A 31 -0.35 1.54 -11.31
CA GLU A 31 -0.10 0.95 -10.01
C GLU A 31 1.01 1.79 -9.39
N SER A 32 0.61 2.72 -8.52
CA SER A 32 1.58 3.39 -7.66
C SER A 32 2.32 2.29 -6.90
N ALA A 33 3.66 2.29 -6.95
CA ALA A 33 4.48 1.39 -6.15
C ALA A 33 4.12 1.48 -4.65
N MET A 34 3.55 2.62 -4.23
CA MET A 34 3.05 2.87 -2.88
C MET A 34 1.78 2.08 -2.52
N ASN A 35 1.31 1.18 -3.38
CA ASN A 35 0.20 0.26 -3.08
C ASN A 35 0.70 -1.13 -2.65
N ILE A 36 1.95 -1.47 -2.94
CA ILE A 36 2.47 -2.84 -2.85
C ILE A 36 3.51 -2.92 -1.75
N SER A 37 3.42 -3.94 -0.91
CA SER A 37 4.51 -4.32 -0.01
C SER A 37 4.66 -5.83 0.05
N LEU A 38 5.79 -6.27 0.59
CA LEU A 38 6.10 -7.67 0.82
C LEU A 38 6.21 -7.94 2.32
N MET A 39 5.86 -9.15 2.70
CA MET A 39 6.02 -9.66 4.05
C MET A 39 6.62 -11.06 4.00
N ARG A 40 7.57 -11.29 4.90
CA ARG A 40 8.18 -12.60 5.10
C ARG A 40 7.81 -13.10 6.48
N ARG A 41 7.33 -14.33 6.55
CA ARG A 41 7.16 -15.06 7.81
C ARG A 41 8.30 -16.06 7.91
N GLY A 42 9.26 -15.76 8.78
CA GLY A 42 10.37 -16.66 9.08
C GLY A 42 9.91 -17.75 10.05
N GLY A 43 10.16 -19.01 9.68
CA GLY A 43 9.97 -20.18 10.52
C GLY A 43 11.08 -21.21 10.23
N ALA A 44 11.33 -22.13 11.16
CA ALA A 44 12.46 -23.06 11.09
C ALA A 44 12.48 -23.98 9.85
N ASP A 45 11.37 -24.08 9.11
CA ASP A 45 11.23 -25.04 8.00
C ASP A 45 10.56 -24.49 6.73
N LYS A 46 9.99 -23.27 6.76
CA LYS A 46 9.39 -22.60 5.58
C LYS A 46 9.44 -21.08 5.71
N ASP A 47 10.08 -20.43 4.74
CA ASP A 47 9.92 -19.00 4.49
C ASP A 47 8.64 -18.81 3.67
N ASP A 48 7.59 -18.24 4.28
CA ASP A 48 6.37 -17.87 3.56
C ASP A 48 6.46 -16.39 3.15
N LEU A 49 6.55 -16.16 1.85
CA LEU A 49 6.60 -14.84 1.23
C LEU A 49 5.21 -14.47 0.72
N VAL A 50 4.72 -13.32 1.19
CA VAL A 50 3.48 -12.73 0.71
C VAL A 50 3.77 -11.35 0.12
N VAL A 51 3.25 -11.09 -1.08
CA VAL A 51 3.18 -9.73 -1.63
C VAL A 51 1.71 -9.33 -1.65
N ALA A 52 1.40 -8.14 -1.14
CA ALA A 52 0.04 -7.66 -1.10
C ALA A 52 -0.08 -6.24 -1.68
N SER A 53 -1.18 -6.01 -2.39
CA SER A 53 -1.55 -4.72 -2.98
C SER A 53 -3.01 -4.40 -2.70
N LEU A 54 -3.29 -3.20 -2.21
CA LEU A 54 -4.65 -2.73 -1.97
C LEU A 54 -5.07 -1.70 -3.02
N GLN A 55 -6.17 -2.00 -3.71
CA GLN A 55 -6.84 -1.06 -4.60
C GLN A 55 -8.23 -0.73 -4.05
N LEU A 56 -8.53 0.55 -3.95
CA LEU A 56 -9.83 1.08 -3.52
C LEU A 56 -10.49 1.82 -4.67
N HIS A 57 -11.73 1.47 -5.00
CA HIS A 57 -12.49 2.14 -6.06
C HIS A 57 -13.99 2.14 -5.79
N LEU A 58 -14.61 3.33 -5.78
CA LEU A 58 -16.06 3.57 -5.74
C LEU A 58 -16.86 2.93 -4.57
N LYS A 59 -16.22 2.22 -3.62
CA LYS A 59 -16.74 1.43 -2.45
C LYS A 59 -16.22 -0.01 -2.39
N LYS A 60 -15.45 -0.46 -3.39
CA LYS A 60 -14.92 -1.82 -3.41
C LYS A 60 -13.44 -1.80 -3.08
N ALA A 61 -13.07 -2.64 -2.12
CA ALA A 61 -11.69 -3.01 -1.89
C ALA A 61 -11.34 -4.25 -2.69
N LYS A 62 -10.20 -4.20 -3.39
CA LYS A 62 -9.56 -5.36 -4.01
C LYS A 62 -8.19 -5.53 -3.39
N LEU A 63 -8.00 -6.66 -2.73
CA LEU A 63 -6.73 -7.06 -2.17
C LEU A 63 -6.11 -8.10 -3.11
N HIS A 64 -5.00 -7.73 -3.75
CA HIS A 64 -4.23 -8.66 -4.59
C HIS A 64 -3.16 -9.29 -3.71
N LEU A 65 -3.08 -10.61 -3.72
CA LEU A 65 -2.17 -11.38 -2.88
C LEU A 65 -1.38 -12.34 -3.76
N LEU A 66 -0.06 -12.26 -3.67
CA LEU A 66 0.84 -13.31 -4.12
C LEU A 66 1.18 -14.17 -2.90
N ARG A 67 0.75 -15.43 -2.89
CA ARG A 67 1.10 -16.42 -1.85
C ARG A 67 1.60 -17.68 -2.54
N HIS A 68 2.68 -18.27 -2.04
CA HIS A 68 3.24 -19.51 -2.61
C HIS A 68 3.49 -19.46 -4.14
N GLY A 69 3.78 -18.27 -4.69
CA GLY A 69 3.98 -18.07 -6.13
C GLY A 69 2.73 -17.88 -6.97
N GLU A 70 1.54 -17.89 -6.37
CA GLU A 70 0.27 -17.71 -7.08
C GLU A 70 -0.43 -16.39 -6.70
N TRP A 71 -0.90 -15.67 -7.73
CA TRP A 71 -1.68 -14.44 -7.55
C TRP A 71 -3.16 -14.77 -7.35
N SER A 72 -3.77 -14.12 -6.37
CA SER A 72 -5.21 -14.17 -6.11
C SER A 72 -5.76 -12.77 -5.85
N ILE A 73 -7.06 -12.58 -6.12
CA ILE A 73 -7.76 -11.33 -5.83
C ILE A 73 -8.87 -11.64 -4.82
N GLN A 74 -8.76 -11.00 -3.67
CA GLN A 74 -9.78 -11.05 -2.63
C GLN A 74 -10.56 -9.74 -2.56
N ARG A 75 -11.82 -9.84 -2.11
CA ARG A 75 -12.71 -8.69 -1.88
C ARG A 75 -13.11 -8.69 -0.41
N PRO A 76 -12.16 -8.32 0.47
CA PRO A 76 -12.35 -8.43 1.91
C PRO A 76 -13.47 -7.49 2.40
N MET A 77 -14.09 -7.88 3.51
CA MET A 77 -14.98 -7.01 4.28
C MET A 77 -14.19 -5.81 4.81
N PHE A 78 -14.87 -4.67 4.95
CA PHE A 78 -14.28 -3.42 5.40
C PHE A 78 -14.95 -2.96 6.70
N ILE A 79 -14.18 -2.89 7.78
CA ILE A 79 -14.62 -2.46 9.11
C ILE A 79 -14.02 -1.08 9.40
N VAL A 80 -14.88 -0.13 9.78
CA VAL A 80 -14.49 1.22 10.20
C VAL A 80 -14.62 1.28 11.72
N ASP A 81 -13.50 1.40 12.43
CA ASP A 81 -13.49 1.54 13.88
C ASP A 81 -13.71 3.03 14.24
N GLY A 82 -14.88 3.39 14.78
CA GLY A 82 -15.21 4.76 15.21
C GLY A 82 -16.71 5.09 15.30
N GLU A 83 -17.09 5.95 16.24
CA GLU A 83 -18.48 6.40 16.48
C GLU A 83 -18.84 7.53 15.49
N GLY A 84 -19.57 7.22 14.41
CA GLY A 84 -19.92 8.21 13.38
C GLY A 84 -20.01 7.63 11.98
N ASN A 85 -20.94 6.70 11.77
CA ASN A 85 -21.09 5.86 10.57
C ASN A 85 -21.60 6.60 9.29
N LYS A 86 -21.06 7.78 8.96
CA LYS A 86 -21.45 8.53 7.76
C LYS A 86 -20.32 8.78 6.76
N ASP A 87 -19.06 8.50 7.13
CA ASP A 87 -17.89 8.96 6.37
C ASP A 87 -17.15 7.85 5.60
N GLY A 88 -17.52 6.58 5.78
CA GLY A 88 -16.81 5.45 5.17
C GLY A 88 -16.82 5.44 3.63
N GLU A 89 -17.90 5.92 3.01
CA GLU A 89 -18.02 6.00 1.55
C GLU A 89 -17.15 7.12 0.96
N GLN A 90 -17.15 8.29 1.60
CA GLN A 90 -16.36 9.45 1.19
C GLN A 90 -14.85 9.15 1.33
N MET A 91 -14.49 8.42 2.39
CA MET A 91 -13.13 8.00 2.66
C MET A 91 -12.54 7.12 1.54
N VAL A 92 -13.26 6.06 1.15
CA VAL A 92 -12.81 5.14 0.08
C VAL A 92 -12.67 5.84 -1.27
N SER A 93 -13.52 6.84 -1.54
CA SER A 93 -13.51 7.57 -2.82
C SER A 93 -12.34 8.56 -2.95
N SER A 94 -11.79 9.05 -1.84
CA SER A 94 -10.73 10.06 -1.79
C SER A 94 -9.36 9.50 -1.37
N TRP A 95 -9.31 8.19 -1.06
CA TRP A 95 -8.11 7.48 -0.63
C TRP A 95 -6.94 7.59 -1.61
N GLN A 96 -5.79 8.00 -1.09
CA GLN A 96 -4.52 8.00 -1.78
C GLN A 96 -3.47 7.28 -0.94
N ASN A 97 -2.95 6.19 -1.48
CA ASN A 97 -1.85 5.47 -0.86
C ASN A 97 -0.56 6.29 -0.97
N HIS A 98 -0.08 6.74 0.19
CA HIS A 98 1.18 7.46 0.35
C HIS A 98 2.30 6.55 0.87
N ASN A 99 1.99 5.45 1.56
CA ASN A 99 2.98 4.50 2.05
C ASN A 99 2.34 3.12 2.31
N VAL A 100 3.15 2.07 2.36
CA VAL A 100 2.76 0.75 2.87
C VAL A 100 3.82 0.26 3.84
N VAL A 101 3.41 -0.14 5.04
CA VAL A 101 4.31 -0.72 6.04
C VAL A 101 3.85 -2.10 6.48
N SER A 102 4.83 -2.96 6.77
CA SER A 102 4.63 -4.32 7.21
C SER A 102 5.00 -4.41 8.69
N ALA A 103 4.08 -4.83 9.56
CA ALA A 103 4.33 -5.04 10.98
C ALA A 103 4.39 -6.53 11.35
N ARG A 104 4.57 -6.82 12.64
CA ARG A 104 4.61 -8.18 13.16
C ARG A 104 3.27 -8.91 12.92
N ASP A 105 3.32 -10.23 12.93
CA ASP A 105 2.17 -11.14 12.94
C ASP A 105 1.27 -11.09 11.69
N GLY A 106 1.78 -10.61 10.57
CA GLY A 106 1.02 -10.60 9.31
C GLY A 106 0.37 -9.27 8.97
N ASN A 107 0.45 -8.26 9.83
CA ASN A 107 -0.29 -7.02 9.63
C ASN A 107 0.39 -6.11 8.60
N MET A 108 -0.30 -5.85 7.49
CA MET A 108 0.14 -4.87 6.50
C MET A 108 -0.78 -3.64 6.54
N PHE A 109 -0.17 -2.46 6.51
CA PHE A 109 -0.85 -1.17 6.64
C PHE A 109 -0.63 -0.35 5.39
N TRP A 110 -1.71 0.04 4.73
CA TRP A 110 -1.76 1.04 3.68
C TRP A 110 -2.08 2.39 4.30
N VAL A 111 -1.31 3.41 3.95
CA VAL A 111 -1.31 4.70 4.63
C VAL A 111 -1.79 5.80 3.69
N ASP A 112 -2.78 6.56 4.13
CA ASP A 112 -3.11 7.88 3.58
C ASP A 112 -2.86 8.94 4.66
N PHE A 113 -1.79 9.73 4.53
CA PHE A 113 -1.43 10.74 5.53
C PHE A 113 -2.46 11.86 5.72
N ARG A 114 -3.44 11.95 4.82
CA ARG A 114 -4.58 12.87 4.87
C ARG A 114 -5.86 12.23 5.38
N GLN A 115 -5.87 10.93 5.70
CA GLN A 115 -7.07 10.25 6.21
C GLN A 115 -6.77 9.30 7.36
N GLY A 116 -5.93 8.30 7.14
CA GLY A 116 -5.83 7.19 8.07
C GLY A 116 -4.91 6.07 7.62
N LEU A 117 -5.11 4.94 8.28
CA LEU A 117 -4.48 3.66 8.00
C LEU A 117 -5.58 2.66 7.65
N ILE A 118 -5.38 1.88 6.60
CA ILE A 118 -6.16 0.68 6.33
C ILE A 118 -5.21 -0.50 6.53
N PHE A 119 -5.63 -1.53 7.25
CA PHE A 119 -4.78 -2.69 7.48
C PHE A 119 -5.55 -3.99 7.57
N CYS A 120 -4.86 -5.09 7.33
CA CYS A 120 -5.34 -6.45 7.60
C CYS A 120 -4.18 -7.41 7.82
N ASN A 121 -4.49 -8.61 8.31
CA ASN A 121 -3.54 -9.71 8.33
C ASN A 121 -3.47 -10.38 6.95
N VAL A 122 -2.33 -10.27 6.27
CA VAL A 122 -2.13 -10.80 4.91
C VAL A 122 -1.82 -12.29 4.87
N TYR A 123 -1.79 -12.99 6.01
CA TYR A 123 -1.71 -14.45 6.07
C TYR A 123 -3.06 -15.12 6.32
N GLU A 124 -4.09 -14.37 6.71
CA GLU A 124 -5.43 -14.94 6.92
C GLU A 124 -6.02 -15.45 5.61
N GLU A 125 -6.75 -16.56 5.66
CA GLU A 125 -7.45 -17.11 4.51
C GLU A 125 -8.49 -16.10 3.97
N ILE A 126 -9.20 -15.46 4.90
CA ILE A 126 -10.21 -14.43 4.66
C ILE A 126 -9.79 -13.16 5.42
N PRO A 127 -8.92 -12.31 4.87
CA PRO A 127 -8.50 -11.07 5.49
C PRO A 127 -9.69 -10.12 5.67
N VAL A 128 -9.69 -9.40 6.78
CA VAL A 128 -10.66 -8.33 7.05
C VAL A 128 -9.92 -7.00 7.09
N LEU A 129 -10.34 -6.05 6.25
CA LEU A 129 -9.77 -4.70 6.27
C LEU A 129 -10.35 -3.93 7.44
N ARG A 130 -9.47 -3.28 8.20
CA ARG A 130 -9.80 -2.38 9.28
C ARG A 130 -9.28 -0.99 8.96
N TYR A 131 -10.06 0.03 9.28
CA TYR A 131 -9.66 1.42 9.14
C TYR A 131 -9.45 2.08 10.50
N VAL A 132 -8.36 2.82 10.62
CA VAL A 132 -8.03 3.66 11.77
C VAL A 132 -7.76 5.07 11.28
N ARG A 133 -8.51 6.04 11.78
CA ARG A 133 -8.29 7.47 11.49
C ARG A 133 -6.99 7.93 12.14
N LEU A 134 -6.16 8.68 11.40
CA LEU A 134 -4.96 9.28 11.98
C LEU A 134 -5.32 10.46 12.90
N PRO A 135 -4.57 10.67 14.01
CA PRO A 135 -4.78 11.81 14.88
C PRO A 135 -4.67 13.14 14.10
N ALA A 136 -5.42 14.15 14.56
CA ALA A 136 -5.36 15.54 14.12
C ALA A 136 -5.97 15.87 12.74
N MET A 137 -7.00 15.17 12.27
CA MET A 137 -7.65 15.52 10.99
C MET A 137 -8.37 16.87 10.97
N GLU A 138 -8.91 17.34 12.10
CA GLU A 138 -9.77 18.54 12.12
C GLU A 138 -9.02 19.87 12.15
N GLU A 139 -7.82 19.93 12.75
CA GLU A 139 -6.99 21.15 12.79
C GLU A 139 -5.88 21.18 11.72
N VAL A 140 -5.62 20.07 11.04
CA VAL A 140 -4.43 19.92 10.19
C VAL A 140 -4.70 20.15 8.71
N LEU A 141 -5.93 20.25 8.21
CA LEU A 141 -6.09 20.73 6.83
C LEU A 141 -5.42 22.11 6.61
N ASP A 142 -5.43 22.98 7.63
CA ASP A 142 -4.70 24.26 7.65
C ASP A 142 -3.17 24.11 7.84
N ARG A 143 -2.68 22.98 8.39
CA ARG A 143 -1.23 22.71 8.58
C ARG A 143 -0.62 21.83 7.50
N LEU A 144 -1.41 21.04 6.79
CA LEU A 144 -1.00 20.29 5.59
C LEU A 144 -0.62 21.25 4.46
N SER A 145 -1.21 22.45 4.44
CA SER A 145 -0.86 23.53 3.53
C SER A 145 0.35 24.35 4.01
N CYS A 146 0.80 24.18 5.26
CA CYS A 146 2.01 24.81 5.75
C CYS A 146 3.23 24.18 5.06
N ARG A 147 3.92 24.99 4.25
CA ARG A 147 5.11 24.59 3.50
C ARG A 147 6.18 24.06 4.47
N GLY A 148 6.53 22.78 4.33
CA GLY A 148 7.56 22.11 5.14
C GLY A 148 7.03 21.15 6.20
N SER A 149 5.72 20.88 6.27
CA SER A 149 5.21 19.76 7.07
C SER A 149 5.63 18.41 6.46
N SER A 150 5.95 17.45 7.33
CA SER A 150 6.36 16.11 6.94
C SER A 150 5.64 15.07 7.80
N ARG A 151 5.19 14.00 7.17
CA ARG A 151 4.44 12.91 7.80
C ARG A 151 5.04 11.59 7.38
N ASP A 152 5.16 10.68 8.32
CA ASP A 152 5.58 9.32 8.04
C ASP A 152 4.96 8.33 9.05
N VAL A 153 5.07 7.05 8.73
CA VAL A 153 4.72 5.95 9.61
C VAL A 153 5.93 5.04 9.73
N CYS A 154 6.27 4.63 10.95
CA CYS A 154 7.31 3.66 11.20
C CYS A 154 6.79 2.47 12.01
N VAL A 155 7.45 1.33 11.84
CA VAL A 155 7.20 0.12 12.63
C VAL A 155 8.35 -0.05 13.59
N THR A 156 8.03 -0.22 14.86
CA THR A 156 9.01 -0.45 15.93
C THR A 156 9.33 -1.94 16.08
N SER A 157 10.40 -2.28 16.80
CA SER A 157 10.90 -3.66 16.92
C SER A 157 9.93 -4.62 17.61
N ASP A 158 9.03 -4.10 18.44
CA ASP A 158 7.92 -4.82 19.07
C ASP A 158 6.70 -4.98 18.14
N GLY A 159 6.76 -4.43 16.91
CA GLY A 159 5.69 -4.48 15.93
C GLY A 159 4.67 -3.35 16.04
N VAL A 160 4.88 -2.36 16.91
CA VAL A 160 3.96 -1.23 17.04
C VAL A 160 4.15 -0.25 15.88
N VAL A 161 3.04 0.16 15.27
CA VAL A 161 2.99 1.19 14.23
C VAL A 161 2.89 2.57 14.88
N LYS A 162 3.84 3.46 14.57
CA LYS A 162 3.84 4.83 15.06
C LYS A 162 3.66 5.80 13.90
N PHE A 163 2.71 6.72 14.06
CA PHE A 163 2.55 7.87 13.17
C PHE A 163 3.44 9.02 13.66
N VAL A 164 4.19 9.62 12.74
CA VAL A 164 5.07 10.76 12.98
C VAL A 164 4.59 11.92 12.15
N SER A 165 4.34 13.07 12.79
CA SER A 165 4.04 14.34 12.12
C SER A 165 5.02 15.38 12.62
N VAL A 166 5.68 16.07 11.69
CA VAL A 166 6.56 17.20 11.95
C VAL A 166 5.93 18.39 11.25
N ASP A 167 5.40 19.33 12.04
CA ASP A 167 4.87 20.57 11.52
C ASP A 167 5.94 21.67 11.69
N PRO A 168 6.19 22.51 10.66
CA PRO A 168 7.08 23.64 10.81
C PRO A 168 6.48 24.60 11.85
N ARG A 169 7.33 25.19 12.68
CA ARG A 169 6.90 26.32 13.51
C ARG A 169 6.59 27.45 12.54
N CYS A 170 5.33 27.89 12.45
CA CYS A 170 5.03 29.11 11.71
C CYS A 170 5.85 30.26 12.32
N CYS A 171 6.51 31.04 11.48
CA CYS A 171 7.24 32.23 11.89
C CYS A 171 6.33 33.37 12.39
N CYS A 172 5.01 33.16 12.46
CA CYS A 172 4.14 34.00 13.29
C CYS A 172 4.36 33.63 14.76
N GLY A 173 5.55 33.99 15.27
CA GLY A 173 5.76 34.14 16.69
C GLY A 173 4.61 34.97 17.25
N SER A 174 4.03 34.48 18.34
CA SER A 174 3.07 35.20 19.16
C SER A 174 3.63 36.59 19.47
N LEU A 175 2.99 37.62 18.93
CA LEU A 175 3.07 39.01 19.39
C LEU A 175 1.90 39.25 20.33
#